data_AF-A0A1B9C017-F1
#
_entry.id   AF-A0A1B9C017-F1
#
_cell.length_a   1.000
_cell.length_b   1.000
_cell.length_c   1.000
_cell.angle_alpha   90.00
_cell.angle_beta   90.00
_cell.angle_gamma   90.00
#
_symmetry.space_group_name_H-M   'P 1'
#
loop_
_entity.id
_entity.type
_entity.pdbx_description
1 polymer ?
#
loop_
_entity_poly.entity_id
_entity_poly.type
_entity_poly.pdbx_seq_one_letter_code
_entity_poly.pdbx_strand_id
1 'polypeptide(L)'
;MESMTNIKRGLADFVEDLPKVELHLHIEGTLEPELLIALARRNGVDIPYKTIAAARTAYQFEDLQSFLKVYYLGASVLREEQDFYELTLAYMARCKAQQIRHTELFFDPQTHLANGVPLAAVMGGINAALRDAERDWHISSALILCFERDRDPEPAVALLERACALGGIAGIGLDSAELGNPPEKFQEVFKVAKSMGLHRVAHAGEEGPPAYIWQALDVLDVERIDHGVRCLEDPALVRRLVDDRIPLTVCPFSNVALKVFSQLSEHNLGRLLKAGLSVTINSDDPAYFGGYLSENLIGTLSSLDLTAQDALLLERNAVAAAFCTDQRKQSLLRDLDQYGVSQQNL
;
A
#
# COMPACT_ATOMS: atom_id res chain seq x y z
N MET A 1 -48.22 10.15 7.60
CA MET A 1 -47.32 9.81 6.48
C MET A 1 -46.99 11.14 5.83
N GLU A 2 -45.82 11.75 5.94
CA GLU A 2 -44.46 11.20 5.97
C GLU A 2 -43.65 11.92 7.05
N SER A 3 -43.11 11.15 7.99
CA SER A 3 -42.01 11.57 8.87
C SER A 3 -40.85 10.68 8.46
N MET A 4 -40.25 10.98 7.31
CA MET A 4 -39.04 10.31 6.87
C MET A 4 -37.88 10.78 7.76
N THR A 5 -37.30 9.81 8.43
CA THR A 5 -36.16 9.84 9.33
C THR A 5 -34.96 10.45 8.60
N ASN A 6 -34.69 11.75 8.80
CA ASN A 6 -33.39 12.35 8.47
C ASN A 6 -32.38 11.87 9.53
N ILE A 7 -31.80 10.70 9.30
CA ILE A 7 -30.69 10.18 10.09
C ILE A 7 -29.42 10.86 9.55
N LYS A 8 -28.78 11.70 10.37
CA LYS A 8 -27.41 12.15 10.12
C LYS A 8 -26.53 10.92 9.92
N ARG A 9 -26.02 10.72 8.70
CA ARG A 9 -25.14 9.61 8.36
C ARG A 9 -23.87 9.67 9.21
N GLY A 10 -23.47 8.55 9.80
CA GLY A 10 -22.25 8.47 10.62
C GLY A 10 -20.99 8.59 9.76
N LEU A 11 -19.85 8.93 10.37
CA LEU A 11 -18.55 8.97 9.68
C LEU A 11 -18.19 7.61 9.05
N ALA A 12 -18.52 6.51 9.73
CA ALA A 12 -18.32 5.15 9.21
C ALA A 12 -19.10 4.93 7.91
N ASP A 13 -20.42 5.16 7.94
CA ASP A 13 -21.26 5.01 6.74
C ASP A 13 -20.79 5.93 5.61
N PHE A 14 -20.31 7.15 5.91
CA PHE A 14 -19.75 8.07 4.91
C PHE A 14 -18.51 7.47 4.25
N VAL A 15 -17.59 6.89 5.03
CA VAL A 15 -16.38 6.27 4.49
C VAL A 15 -16.71 5.01 3.70
N GLU A 16 -17.66 4.17 4.14
CA GLU A 16 -18.02 2.94 3.43
C GLU A 16 -18.41 3.19 1.96
N ASP A 17 -19.17 4.27 1.70
CA ASP A 17 -19.62 4.63 0.34
C ASP A 17 -18.67 5.56 -0.43
N LEU A 18 -17.67 6.13 0.23
CA LEU A 18 -16.70 7.05 -0.37
C LEU A 18 -15.95 6.34 -1.52
N PRO A 19 -15.89 6.88 -2.76
CA PRO A 19 -14.97 6.39 -3.77
C PRO A 19 -13.52 6.57 -3.31
N LYS A 20 -12.69 5.53 -3.38
CA LYS A 20 -11.33 5.56 -2.81
C LYS A 20 -10.23 5.23 -3.81
N VAL A 21 -9.01 5.64 -3.49
CA VAL A 21 -7.77 5.25 -4.16
C VAL A 21 -6.77 4.70 -3.15
N GLU A 22 -6.20 3.53 -3.44
CA GLU A 22 -5.14 2.92 -2.62
C GLU A 22 -3.80 2.93 -3.37
N LEU A 23 -2.72 3.36 -2.74
CA LEU A 23 -1.43 3.63 -3.39
C LEU A 23 -0.25 2.87 -2.78
N HIS A 24 -0.49 2.23 -1.63
CA HIS A 24 0.51 1.55 -0.82
C HIS A 24 -0.15 0.31 -0.23
N LEU A 25 0.13 -0.82 -0.85
CA LEU A 25 -0.37 -2.12 -0.45
C LEU A 25 0.56 -3.20 -1.00
N HIS A 26 1.01 -4.10 -0.14
CA HIS A 26 1.75 -5.29 -0.54
C HIS A 26 0.78 -6.41 -0.84
N ILE A 27 0.89 -7.02 -2.04
CA ILE A 27 -0.08 -8.04 -2.44
C ILE A 27 0.00 -9.29 -1.56
N GLU A 28 1.21 -9.66 -1.14
CA GLU A 28 1.48 -10.71 -0.16
C GLU A 28 0.86 -10.37 1.21
N GLY A 29 0.80 -9.08 1.55
CA GLY A 29 0.14 -8.50 2.73
C GLY A 29 -1.38 -8.70 2.78
N THR A 30 -1.98 -9.16 1.68
CA THR A 30 -3.42 -9.48 1.58
C THR A 30 -3.73 -10.95 1.83
N LEU A 31 -2.71 -11.76 2.16
CA LEU A 31 -2.86 -13.20 2.34
C LEU A 31 -3.61 -13.55 3.64
N GLU A 32 -4.93 -13.64 3.52
CA GLU A 32 -5.82 -14.04 4.61
C GLU A 32 -5.50 -15.47 5.11
N PRO A 33 -5.63 -15.74 6.42
CA PRO A 33 -5.38 -17.06 7.02
C PRO A 33 -6.08 -18.24 6.34
N GLU A 34 -7.29 -18.03 5.84
CA GLU A 34 -8.08 -19.01 5.12
C GLU A 34 -7.40 -19.42 3.80
N LEU A 35 -6.91 -18.44 3.02
CA LEU A 35 -6.18 -18.67 1.78
C LEU A 35 -4.80 -19.25 2.04
N LEU A 36 -4.08 -18.73 3.05
CA LEU A 36 -2.78 -19.26 3.51
C LEU A 36 -2.82 -20.78 3.73
N ILE A 37 -3.80 -21.27 4.49
CA ILE A 37 -3.94 -22.70 4.82
C ILE A 37 -4.34 -23.52 3.58
N ALA A 38 -5.22 -22.96 2.74
CA ALA A 38 -5.63 -23.63 1.50
C ALA A 38 -4.45 -23.84 0.55
N LEU A 39 -3.64 -22.79 0.34
CA LEU A 39 -2.45 -22.81 -0.49
C LEU A 39 -1.36 -23.71 0.09
N ALA A 40 -1.08 -23.62 1.39
CA ALA A 40 -0.12 -24.50 2.06
C ALA A 40 -0.45 -25.98 1.83
N ARG A 41 -1.74 -26.36 1.96
CA ARG A 41 -2.20 -27.71 1.67
C ARG A 41 -2.08 -28.06 0.19
N ARG A 42 -2.51 -27.18 -0.71
CA ARG A 42 -2.49 -27.39 -2.17
C ARG A 42 -1.07 -27.63 -2.67
N ASN A 43 -0.13 -26.87 -2.14
CA ASN A 43 1.26 -26.83 -2.61
C ASN A 43 2.22 -27.68 -1.77
N GLY A 44 1.72 -28.37 -0.73
CA GLY A 44 2.54 -29.23 0.13
C GLY A 44 3.58 -28.48 0.96
N VAL A 45 3.32 -27.21 1.30
CA VAL A 45 4.21 -26.38 2.12
C VAL A 45 3.86 -26.57 3.59
N ASP A 46 4.85 -26.94 4.41
CA ASP A 46 4.64 -27.13 5.84
C ASP A 46 4.71 -25.78 6.57
N ILE A 47 3.57 -25.33 7.09
CA ILE A 47 3.47 -24.14 7.93
C ILE A 47 3.19 -24.52 9.39
N PRO A 48 3.69 -23.74 10.38
CA PRO A 48 3.47 -23.99 11.81
C PRO A 48 2.00 -23.82 12.22
N TYR A 49 1.18 -23.15 11.40
CA TYR A 49 -0.21 -22.84 11.70
C TYR A 49 -1.15 -23.89 11.09
N LYS A 50 -1.65 -24.81 11.92
CA LYS A 50 -2.56 -25.88 11.44
C LYS A 50 -4.04 -25.50 11.45
N THR A 51 -4.40 -24.34 11.99
CA THR A 51 -5.77 -23.82 12.06
C THR A 51 -5.81 -22.32 11.78
N ILE A 52 -6.96 -21.82 11.32
CA ILE A 52 -7.20 -20.38 11.08
C ILE A 52 -6.96 -19.57 12.36
N ALA A 53 -7.46 -20.08 13.50
CA ALA A 53 -7.27 -19.42 14.79
C ALA A 53 -5.79 -19.30 15.16
N ALA A 54 -4.99 -20.35 14.94
CA ALA A 54 -3.56 -20.32 15.21
C ALA A 54 -2.81 -19.33 14.29
N ALA A 55 -3.18 -19.26 13.01
CA ALA A 55 -2.63 -18.28 12.07
C ALA A 55 -2.97 -16.85 12.51
N ARG A 56 -4.22 -16.57 12.90
CA ARG A 56 -4.63 -15.24 13.41
C ARG A 56 -3.88 -14.83 14.67
N THR A 57 -3.61 -15.74 15.61
CA THR A 57 -2.81 -15.44 16.80
C THR A 57 -1.38 -15.06 16.45
N ALA A 58 -0.82 -15.62 15.37
CA ALA A 58 0.52 -15.30 14.93
C ALA A 58 0.66 -13.90 14.32
N TYR A 59 -0.44 -13.22 14.03
CA TYR A 59 -0.45 -11.87 13.46
C TYR A 59 -0.39 -10.78 14.56
N GLN A 60 0.24 -11.10 15.69
CA GLN A 60 0.54 -10.14 16.77
C GLN A 60 2.04 -9.87 16.77
N PHE A 61 2.41 -8.62 16.48
CA PHE A 61 3.81 -8.23 16.24
C PHE A 61 4.35 -7.33 17.35
N GLU A 62 5.66 -7.45 17.58
CA GLU A 62 6.44 -6.61 18.51
C GLU A 62 7.14 -5.45 17.79
N ASP A 63 7.46 -5.63 16.51
CA ASP A 63 8.17 -4.70 15.62
C ASP A 63 8.06 -5.15 14.13
N LEU A 64 8.62 -4.36 13.19
CA LEU A 64 8.68 -4.70 11.75
C LEU A 64 9.32 -6.07 11.49
N GLN A 65 10.36 -6.43 12.23
CA GLN A 65 11.10 -7.67 11.99
C GLN A 65 10.29 -8.93 12.37
N SER A 66 9.56 -8.86 13.48
CA SER A 66 8.65 -9.93 13.91
C SER A 66 7.51 -10.15 12.90
N PHE A 67 7.03 -9.06 12.27
CA PHE A 67 6.07 -9.10 11.17
C PHE A 67 6.67 -9.75 9.92
N LEU A 68 7.82 -9.26 9.43
CA LEU A 68 8.46 -9.75 8.21
C LEU A 68 8.72 -11.26 8.25
N LYS A 69 9.05 -11.81 9.43
CA LYS A 69 9.17 -13.25 9.62
C LYS A 69 7.89 -14.03 9.29
N VAL A 70 6.74 -13.52 9.70
CA VAL A 70 5.43 -14.16 9.43
C VAL A 70 4.99 -13.89 8.00
N TYR A 71 5.25 -12.69 7.47
CA TYR A 71 5.02 -12.31 6.08
C TYR A 71 5.76 -13.22 5.11
N TYR A 72 7.08 -13.39 5.23
CA TYR A 72 7.86 -14.24 4.34
C TYR A 72 7.52 -15.74 4.46
N LEU A 73 7.14 -16.19 5.66
CA LEU A 73 6.59 -17.53 5.84
C LEU A 73 5.25 -17.68 5.10
N GLY A 74 4.39 -16.67 5.15
CA GLY A 74 3.14 -16.61 4.40
C GLY A 74 3.40 -16.69 2.91
N ALA A 75 4.26 -15.82 2.37
CA ALA A 75 4.63 -15.78 0.97
C ALA A 75 5.18 -17.12 0.45
N SER A 76 5.79 -17.95 1.30
CA SER A 76 6.32 -19.27 0.91
C SER A 76 5.26 -20.26 0.40
N VAL A 77 3.98 -20.04 0.70
CA VAL A 77 2.89 -20.91 0.22
C VAL A 77 2.49 -20.63 -1.22
N LEU A 78 2.90 -19.50 -1.79
CA LEU A 78 2.66 -19.12 -3.18
C LEU A 78 3.71 -19.80 -4.06
N ARG A 79 3.28 -20.73 -4.93
CA ARG A 79 4.19 -21.60 -5.71
C ARG A 79 3.93 -21.56 -7.21
N GLU A 80 2.68 -21.41 -7.60
CA GLU A 80 2.20 -21.49 -8.98
C GLU A 80 1.53 -20.18 -9.39
N GLU A 81 1.48 -19.90 -10.70
CA GLU A 81 0.84 -18.70 -11.26
C GLU A 81 -0.60 -18.49 -10.76
N GLN A 82 -1.34 -19.59 -10.64
CA GLN A 82 -2.71 -19.60 -10.13
C GLN A 82 -2.83 -19.08 -8.69
N ASP A 83 -1.80 -19.27 -7.85
CA ASP A 83 -1.82 -18.81 -6.46
C ASP A 83 -1.81 -17.28 -6.40
N PHE A 84 -0.96 -16.65 -7.22
CA PHE A 84 -0.87 -15.19 -7.34
C PHE A 84 -2.13 -14.59 -7.96
N TYR A 85 -2.74 -15.29 -8.93
CA TYR A 85 -4.03 -14.90 -9.49
C TYR A 85 -5.13 -14.91 -8.41
N GLU A 86 -5.25 -15.99 -7.64
CA GLU A 86 -6.27 -16.12 -6.60
C GLU A 86 -6.11 -15.10 -5.48
N LEU A 87 -4.87 -14.88 -5.02
CA LEU A 87 -4.54 -13.86 -4.04
C LEU A 87 -4.95 -12.46 -4.53
N THR A 88 -4.53 -12.11 -5.74
CA THR A 88 -4.80 -10.79 -6.32
C THR A 88 -6.28 -10.58 -6.56
N LEU A 89 -6.99 -11.58 -7.10
CA LEU A 89 -8.44 -11.46 -7.32
C LEU A 89 -9.21 -11.33 -6.00
N ALA A 90 -8.76 -11.99 -4.93
CA ALA A 90 -9.35 -11.85 -3.60
C ALA A 90 -9.21 -10.42 -3.07
N TYR A 91 -8.02 -9.81 -3.21
CA TYR A 91 -7.82 -8.40 -2.89
C TYR A 91 -8.68 -7.48 -3.76
N MET A 92 -8.73 -7.68 -5.08
CA MET A 92 -9.56 -6.86 -5.97
C MET A 92 -11.06 -6.96 -5.62
N ALA A 93 -11.52 -8.10 -5.09
CA ALA A 93 -12.89 -8.23 -4.58
C ALA A 93 -13.13 -7.37 -3.33
N ARG A 94 -12.11 -7.21 -2.47
CA ARG A 94 -12.14 -6.24 -1.35
C ARG A 94 -12.18 -4.81 -1.87
N CYS A 95 -11.37 -4.47 -2.87
CA CYS A 95 -11.40 -3.15 -3.52
C CYS A 95 -12.81 -2.80 -3.99
N LYS A 96 -13.46 -3.74 -4.69
CA LYS A 96 -14.85 -3.58 -5.14
C LYS A 96 -15.81 -3.33 -3.97
N ALA A 97 -15.71 -4.13 -2.91
CA ALA A 97 -16.56 -4.01 -1.74
C ALA A 97 -16.38 -2.66 -1.02
N GLN A 98 -15.15 -2.14 -0.98
CA GLN A 98 -14.79 -0.90 -0.28
C GLN A 98 -14.82 0.35 -1.18
N GLN A 99 -15.43 0.28 -2.36
CA GLN A 99 -15.50 1.39 -3.33
C GLN A 99 -14.12 1.92 -3.78
N ILE A 100 -13.07 1.10 -3.73
CA ILE A 100 -11.76 1.45 -4.28
C ILE A 100 -11.86 1.40 -5.81
N ARG A 101 -11.53 2.53 -6.46
CA ARG A 101 -11.64 2.73 -7.91
C ARG A 101 -10.29 2.65 -8.62
N HIS A 102 -9.21 2.87 -7.88
CA HIS A 102 -7.85 2.68 -8.35
C HIS A 102 -6.99 2.10 -7.22
N THR A 103 -6.16 1.12 -7.54
CA THR A 103 -5.21 0.55 -6.59
C THR A 103 -3.83 0.39 -7.21
N GLU A 104 -2.79 0.75 -6.48
CA GLU A 104 -1.40 0.46 -6.82
C GLU A 104 -0.85 -0.53 -5.81
N LEU A 105 -0.40 -1.67 -6.31
CA LEU A 105 0.07 -2.78 -5.48
C LEU A 105 1.55 -3.03 -5.70
N PHE A 106 2.22 -3.24 -4.57
CA PHE A 106 3.59 -3.72 -4.42
C PHE A 106 3.61 -5.25 -4.49
N PHE A 107 4.71 -5.80 -4.99
CA PHE A 107 5.03 -7.21 -4.90
C PHE A 107 6.54 -7.42 -4.81
N ASP A 108 6.94 -8.47 -4.10
CA ASP A 108 8.34 -8.77 -3.77
C ASP A 108 8.86 -9.97 -4.55
N PRO A 109 9.32 -9.78 -5.81
CA PRO A 109 9.77 -10.91 -6.63
C PRO A 109 10.92 -11.69 -6.00
N GLN A 110 11.80 -11.04 -5.24
CA GLN A 110 12.99 -11.67 -4.65
C GLN A 110 12.61 -12.78 -3.65
N THR A 111 11.52 -12.59 -2.90
CA THR A 111 10.96 -13.60 -1.98
C THR A 111 10.50 -14.84 -2.73
N HIS A 112 9.73 -14.68 -3.81
CA HIS A 112 9.20 -15.80 -4.59
C HIS A 112 10.28 -16.52 -5.40
N LEU A 113 11.23 -15.76 -5.96
CA LEU A 113 12.39 -16.31 -6.66
C LEU A 113 13.26 -17.16 -5.74
N ALA A 114 13.48 -16.73 -4.49
CA ALA A 114 14.21 -17.51 -3.49
C ALA A 114 13.50 -18.83 -3.15
N ASN A 115 12.17 -18.85 -3.29
CA ASN A 115 11.36 -20.06 -3.16
C ASN A 115 11.33 -20.92 -4.44
N GLY A 116 12.00 -20.51 -5.51
CA GLY A 116 12.07 -21.25 -6.78
C GLY A 116 10.87 -21.03 -7.70
N VAL A 117 10.05 -20.01 -7.43
CA VAL A 117 8.93 -19.61 -8.30
C VAL A 117 9.47 -18.77 -9.45
N PRO A 118 9.18 -19.08 -10.72
CA PRO A 118 9.59 -18.24 -11.84
C PRO A 118 8.95 -16.85 -11.80
N LEU A 119 9.71 -15.80 -12.08
CA LEU A 119 9.19 -14.42 -12.17
C LEU A 119 7.95 -14.29 -13.08
N ALA A 120 7.93 -15.05 -14.18
CA ALA A 120 6.80 -15.09 -15.11
C ALA A 120 5.51 -15.61 -14.46
N ALA A 121 5.60 -16.57 -13.54
CA ALA A 121 4.43 -17.09 -12.81
C ALA A 121 3.89 -16.05 -11.81
N VAL A 122 4.79 -15.37 -11.09
CA VAL A 122 4.43 -14.29 -10.15
C VAL A 122 3.69 -13.17 -10.90
N MET A 123 4.35 -12.59 -11.90
CA MET A 123 3.82 -11.46 -12.65
C MET A 123 2.61 -11.86 -13.52
N GLY A 124 2.60 -13.07 -14.06
CA GLY A 124 1.51 -13.59 -14.88
C GLY A 124 0.20 -13.64 -14.11
N GLY A 125 0.22 -14.25 -12.92
CA GLY A 125 -0.96 -14.40 -12.07
C GLY A 125 -1.51 -13.06 -11.59
N ILE A 126 -0.65 -12.18 -11.08
CA ILE A 126 -1.05 -10.83 -10.64
C ILE A 126 -1.68 -10.06 -11.80
N ASN A 127 -0.95 -9.91 -12.92
CA ASN A 127 -1.45 -9.13 -14.06
C ASN A 127 -2.73 -9.70 -14.67
N ALA A 128 -2.91 -11.03 -14.67
CA ALA A 128 -4.16 -11.64 -15.13
C ALA A 128 -5.35 -11.24 -14.25
N ALA A 129 -5.20 -11.29 -12.93
CA ALA A 129 -6.26 -10.87 -12.00
C ALA A 129 -6.57 -9.37 -12.11
N LEU A 130 -5.54 -8.52 -12.25
CA LEU A 130 -5.72 -7.07 -12.44
C LEU A 130 -6.48 -6.73 -13.72
N ARG A 131 -6.15 -7.38 -14.85
CA ARG A 131 -6.88 -7.21 -16.11
C ARG A 131 -8.34 -7.63 -16.00
N ASP A 132 -8.61 -8.72 -15.29
CA ASP A 132 -9.96 -9.22 -15.08
C ASP A 132 -10.77 -8.29 -14.17
N ALA A 133 -10.17 -7.75 -13.12
CA ALA A 133 -10.80 -6.74 -12.26
C ALA A 133 -11.07 -5.41 -12.99
N GLU A 134 -10.18 -4.97 -13.89
CA GLU A 134 -10.43 -3.79 -14.73
C GLU A 134 -11.60 -4.03 -15.69
N ARG A 135 -11.62 -5.19 -16.36
CA ARG A 135 -12.69 -5.58 -17.29
C ARG A 135 -14.04 -5.70 -16.59
N ASP A 136 -14.09 -6.44 -15.48
CA ASP A 136 -15.34 -6.86 -14.86
C ASP A 136 -15.86 -5.87 -13.81
N TRP A 137 -14.96 -5.15 -13.13
CA TRP A 137 -15.30 -4.25 -12.02
C TRP A 137 -14.87 -2.79 -12.25
N HIS A 138 -14.24 -2.47 -13.38
CA HIS A 138 -13.78 -1.12 -13.73
C HIS A 138 -12.84 -0.49 -12.69
N ILE A 139 -12.07 -1.34 -12.00
CA ILE A 139 -11.04 -0.94 -11.06
C ILE A 139 -9.72 -0.91 -11.82
N SER A 140 -9.23 0.29 -12.09
CA SER A 140 -7.90 0.49 -12.69
C SER A 140 -6.81 0.15 -11.69
N SER A 141 -5.64 -0.29 -12.15
CA SER A 141 -4.52 -0.60 -11.26
C SER A 141 -3.15 -0.27 -11.85
N ALA A 142 -2.14 -0.21 -10.99
CA ALA A 142 -0.74 -0.17 -11.36
C ALA A 142 0.04 -1.20 -10.51
N LEU A 143 0.94 -1.95 -11.15
CA LEU A 143 1.79 -2.91 -10.47
C LEU A 143 3.18 -2.32 -10.29
N ILE A 144 3.72 -2.39 -9.06
CA ILE A 144 5.00 -1.82 -8.69
C ILE A 144 5.89 -2.94 -8.16
N LEU A 145 7.04 -3.13 -8.81
CA LEU A 145 8.02 -4.14 -8.41
C LEU A 145 8.89 -3.60 -7.28
N CYS A 146 8.85 -4.24 -6.11
CA CYS A 146 9.66 -3.81 -4.99
C CYS A 146 11.00 -4.56 -4.89
N PHE A 147 11.99 -3.85 -4.34
CA PHE A 147 13.26 -4.42 -3.93
C PHE A 147 13.34 -4.50 -2.42
N GLU A 148 13.64 -5.69 -1.90
CA GLU A 148 13.82 -5.93 -0.48
C GLU A 148 15.18 -5.36 -0.05
N ARG A 149 15.17 -4.24 0.69
CA ARG A 149 16.37 -3.42 0.94
C ARG A 149 17.42 -4.07 1.83
N ASP A 150 17.05 -5.11 2.55
CA ASP A 150 17.95 -5.93 3.38
C ASP A 150 18.73 -6.98 2.58
N ARG A 151 18.44 -7.13 1.28
CA ARG A 151 19.19 -7.99 0.35
C ARG A 151 20.36 -7.27 -0.32
N ASP A 152 21.18 -8.05 -1.02
CA ASP A 152 22.26 -7.53 -1.88
C ASP A 152 21.66 -6.73 -3.06
N PRO A 153 22.09 -5.48 -3.32
CA PRO A 153 21.59 -4.69 -4.44
C PRO A 153 22.17 -5.13 -5.79
N GLU A 154 23.26 -5.91 -5.84
CA GLU A 154 23.95 -6.29 -7.08
C GLU A 154 23.00 -6.92 -8.13
N PRO A 155 22.07 -7.84 -7.78
CA PRO A 155 21.16 -8.45 -8.75
C PRO A 155 19.98 -7.56 -9.19
N ALA A 156 19.79 -6.38 -8.58
CA ALA A 156 18.55 -5.61 -8.71
C ALA A 156 18.31 -5.12 -10.16
N VAL A 157 19.35 -4.65 -10.85
CA VAL A 157 19.24 -4.19 -12.25
C VAL A 157 18.85 -5.34 -13.18
N ALA A 158 19.51 -6.50 -13.04
CA ALA A 158 19.20 -7.66 -13.87
C ALA A 158 17.78 -8.19 -13.60
N LEU A 159 17.30 -8.11 -12.36
CA LEU A 159 15.92 -8.44 -12.02
C LEU A 159 14.92 -7.46 -12.67
N LEU A 160 15.20 -6.16 -12.59
CA LEU A 160 14.38 -5.13 -13.23
C LEU A 160 14.24 -5.36 -14.74
N GLU A 161 15.36 -5.60 -15.43
CA GLU A 161 15.37 -5.86 -16.87
C GLU A 161 14.51 -7.08 -17.25
N ARG A 162 14.59 -8.15 -16.46
CA ARG A 162 13.77 -9.36 -16.65
C ARG A 162 12.28 -9.07 -16.44
N ALA A 163 11.93 -8.28 -15.43
CA ALA A 163 10.54 -7.89 -15.18
C ALA A 163 10.00 -6.99 -16.30
N CYS A 164 10.79 -6.02 -16.77
CA CYS A 164 10.43 -5.16 -17.89
C CYS A 164 10.21 -5.95 -19.18
N ALA A 165 11.02 -6.98 -19.43
CA ALA A 165 10.86 -7.86 -20.59
C ALA A 165 9.55 -8.67 -20.56
N LEU A 166 9.01 -8.95 -19.37
CA LEU A 166 7.68 -9.56 -19.20
C LEU A 166 6.55 -8.54 -19.32
N GLY A 167 6.82 -7.28 -18.99
CA GLY A 167 5.87 -6.17 -19.04
C GLY A 167 4.86 -6.18 -17.89
N GLY A 168 3.97 -5.18 -17.86
CA GLY A 168 2.90 -5.10 -16.87
C GLY A 168 3.28 -4.45 -15.53
N ILE A 169 4.48 -3.87 -15.39
CA ILE A 169 4.84 -3.00 -14.26
C ILE A 169 4.76 -1.54 -14.67
N ALA A 170 4.31 -0.69 -13.76
CA ALA A 170 4.26 0.76 -13.91
C ALA A 170 5.44 1.47 -13.22
N GLY A 171 6.02 0.83 -12.20
CA GLY A 171 7.09 1.42 -11.40
C GLY A 171 7.87 0.41 -10.60
N ILE A 172 8.80 0.94 -9.80
CA ILE A 172 9.55 0.20 -8.80
C ILE A 172 9.41 0.83 -7.42
N GLY A 173 9.54 -0.01 -6.39
CA GLY A 173 9.54 0.36 -4.98
C GLY A 173 10.79 -0.14 -4.25
N LEU A 174 10.95 0.29 -2.99
CA LEU A 174 11.96 -0.17 -2.05
C LEU A 174 11.32 -0.31 -0.68
N ASP A 175 11.40 -1.49 -0.08
CA ASP A 175 10.74 -1.86 1.18
C ASP A 175 11.60 -2.86 1.98
N SER A 176 10.97 -3.66 2.85
CA SER A 176 11.62 -4.52 3.85
C SER A 176 12.35 -3.70 4.93
N ALA A 177 13.18 -4.36 5.74
CA ALA A 177 13.78 -3.81 6.95
C ALA A 177 14.54 -2.49 6.71
N GLU A 178 13.97 -1.39 7.21
CA GLU A 178 14.49 -0.05 6.95
C GLU A 178 15.81 0.24 7.70
N LEU A 179 15.84 -0.03 9.00
CA LEU A 179 17.00 0.28 9.84
C LEU A 179 18.25 -0.49 9.42
N GLY A 180 19.34 0.25 9.15
CA GLY A 180 20.62 -0.31 8.73
C GLY A 180 20.74 -0.55 7.22
N ASN A 181 19.67 -0.33 6.44
CA ASN A 181 19.66 -0.51 4.99
C ASN A 181 19.30 0.81 4.29
N PRO A 182 20.21 1.80 4.17
CA PRO A 182 19.87 3.13 3.65
C PRO A 182 19.37 3.09 2.19
N PRO A 183 18.46 4.00 1.77
CA PRO A 183 17.94 4.03 0.40
C PRO A 183 19.04 4.08 -0.66
N GLU A 184 20.11 4.85 -0.44
CA GLU A 184 21.23 5.02 -1.38
C GLU A 184 21.88 3.70 -1.85
N LYS A 185 21.75 2.62 -1.07
CA LYS A 185 22.21 1.26 -1.40
C LYS A 185 21.65 0.78 -2.75
N PHE A 186 20.45 1.21 -3.12
CA PHE A 186 19.75 0.80 -4.35
C PHE A 186 19.75 1.89 -5.45
N GLN A 187 20.60 2.91 -5.35
CA GLN A 187 20.61 4.03 -6.31
C GLN A 187 20.72 3.61 -7.78
N GLU A 188 21.49 2.55 -8.07
CA GLU A 188 21.77 2.16 -9.45
C GLU A 188 20.51 1.61 -10.14
N VAL A 189 19.73 0.76 -9.45
CA VAL A 189 18.49 0.24 -10.03
C VAL A 189 17.42 1.32 -10.19
N PHE A 190 17.37 2.30 -9.28
CA PHE A 190 16.46 3.46 -9.40
C PHE A 190 16.82 4.37 -10.57
N LYS A 191 18.12 4.61 -10.78
CA LYS A 191 18.62 5.33 -11.95
C LYS A 191 18.29 4.62 -13.26
N VAL A 192 18.43 3.28 -13.31
CA VAL A 192 18.05 2.48 -14.47
C VAL A 192 16.54 2.55 -14.70
N ALA A 193 15.72 2.38 -13.66
CA ALA A 193 14.26 2.50 -13.76
C ALA A 193 13.82 3.87 -14.31
N LYS A 194 14.46 4.96 -13.86
CA LYS A 194 14.25 6.30 -14.42
C LYS A 194 14.54 6.37 -15.91
N SER A 195 15.65 5.77 -16.37
CA SER A 195 16.00 5.73 -17.79
C SER A 195 15.00 4.93 -18.64
N MET A 196 14.28 3.99 -18.02
CA MET A 196 13.22 3.18 -18.64
C MET A 196 11.84 3.86 -18.60
N GLY A 197 11.73 5.03 -17.97
CA GLY A 197 10.45 5.74 -17.81
C GLY A 197 9.51 5.13 -16.78
N LEU A 198 10.03 4.27 -15.89
CA LEU A 198 9.25 3.69 -14.79
C LEU A 198 9.12 4.67 -13.64
N HIS A 199 7.96 4.61 -12.98
CA HIS A 199 7.73 5.35 -11.74
C HIS A 199 8.60 4.82 -10.60
N ARG A 200 8.89 5.67 -9.61
CA ARG A 200 9.80 5.35 -8.51
C ARG A 200 9.21 5.77 -7.16
N VAL A 201 9.16 4.84 -6.22
CA VAL A 201 8.69 5.06 -4.83
C VAL A 201 9.63 4.35 -3.86
N ALA A 202 9.59 4.72 -2.58
CA ALA A 202 10.39 4.06 -1.56
C ALA A 202 9.78 4.26 -0.16
N HIS A 203 9.82 3.20 0.64
CA HIS A 203 9.62 3.27 2.09
C HIS A 203 10.76 4.09 2.70
N ALA A 204 10.39 5.18 3.35
CA ALA A 204 11.35 6.01 4.07
C ALA A 204 10.69 6.74 5.24
N GLY A 205 11.35 6.73 6.39
CA GLY A 205 10.88 7.44 7.58
C GLY A 205 9.68 6.77 8.24
N GLU A 206 9.60 5.44 8.16
CA GLU A 206 8.73 4.62 9.00
C GLU A 206 9.43 4.37 10.34
N GLU A 207 10.51 3.57 10.31
CA GLU A 207 11.43 3.34 11.43
C GLU A 207 12.73 4.15 11.25
N GLY A 208 13.12 4.41 10.00
CA GLY A 208 14.34 5.12 9.61
C GLY A 208 14.31 6.62 9.91
N PRO A 209 15.48 7.28 9.98
CA PRO A 209 15.55 8.71 10.28
C PRO A 209 15.07 9.57 9.10
N PRO A 210 14.75 10.86 9.30
CA PRO A 210 14.45 11.81 8.22
C PRO A 210 15.50 11.87 7.11
N ALA A 211 16.76 11.57 7.41
CA ALA A 211 17.83 11.46 6.43
C ALA A 211 17.54 10.43 5.32
N TYR A 212 16.79 9.37 5.61
CA TYR A 212 16.39 8.39 4.60
C TYR A 212 15.34 8.95 3.65
N ILE A 213 14.44 9.82 4.12
CA ILE A 213 13.50 10.53 3.26
C ILE A 213 14.26 11.44 2.29
N TRP A 214 15.27 12.18 2.78
CA TRP A 214 16.16 12.96 1.91
C TRP A 214 16.88 12.10 0.87
N GLN A 215 17.43 10.94 1.27
CA GLN A 215 18.08 10.03 0.31
C GLN A 215 17.08 9.49 -0.73
N ALA A 216 15.87 9.10 -0.33
CA ALA A 216 14.85 8.65 -1.26
C ALA A 216 14.52 9.74 -2.30
N LEU A 217 14.37 11.00 -1.86
CA LEU A 217 14.08 12.11 -2.77
C LEU A 217 15.26 12.48 -3.68
N ASP A 218 16.45 12.66 -3.12
CA ASP A 218 17.57 13.28 -3.84
C ASP A 218 18.49 12.25 -4.53
N VAL A 219 18.58 11.03 -3.99
CA VAL A 219 19.43 9.96 -4.54
C VAL A 219 18.61 9.01 -5.40
N LEU A 220 17.46 8.56 -4.90
CA LEU A 220 16.61 7.62 -5.64
C LEU A 220 15.64 8.32 -6.62
N ASP A 221 15.45 9.63 -6.47
CA ASP A 221 14.57 10.44 -7.33
C ASP A 221 13.14 9.87 -7.37
N VAL A 222 12.61 9.56 -6.19
CA VAL A 222 11.24 9.05 -6.04
C VAL A 222 10.20 10.15 -6.22
N GLU A 223 9.02 9.76 -6.69
CA GLU A 223 7.89 10.66 -6.96
C GLU A 223 6.96 10.80 -5.74
N ARG A 224 7.02 9.85 -4.81
CA ARG A 224 6.32 9.83 -3.53
C ARG A 224 7.09 9.02 -2.49
N ILE A 225 6.81 9.27 -1.23
CA ILE A 225 7.43 8.59 -0.08
C ILE A 225 6.40 7.68 0.57
N ASP A 226 6.78 6.43 0.78
CA ASP A 226 5.97 5.47 1.48
C ASP A 226 6.19 5.59 3.00
N HIS A 227 5.09 5.73 3.74
CA HIS A 227 5.00 6.24 5.12
C HIS A 227 5.41 7.71 5.31
N GLY A 228 6.70 8.01 5.48
CA GLY A 228 7.20 9.37 5.74
C GLY A 228 6.81 9.99 7.09
N VAL A 229 6.27 9.22 8.03
CA VAL A 229 5.71 9.72 9.30
C VAL A 229 6.76 10.39 10.19
N ARG A 230 8.04 10.02 10.08
CA ARG A 230 9.13 10.66 10.83
C ARG A 230 9.59 12.01 10.27
N CYS A 231 9.05 12.48 9.15
CA CYS A 231 9.47 13.76 8.53
C CYS A 231 9.35 14.98 9.45
N LEU A 232 8.43 14.97 10.43
CA LEU A 232 8.21 16.08 11.36
C LEU A 232 9.40 16.35 12.30
N GLU A 233 10.37 15.44 12.38
CA GLU A 233 11.60 15.64 13.14
C GLU A 233 12.57 16.63 12.46
N ASP A 234 12.37 16.93 11.17
CA ASP A 234 13.18 17.87 10.40
C ASP A 234 12.31 18.98 9.75
N PRO A 235 12.30 20.20 10.30
CA PRO A 235 11.55 21.32 9.74
C PRO A 235 11.98 21.77 8.33
N ALA A 236 13.21 21.47 7.89
CA ALA A 236 13.63 21.73 6.51
C ALA A 236 13.00 20.72 5.56
N LEU A 237 12.96 19.44 5.95
CA LEU A 237 12.30 18.39 5.18
C LEU A 237 10.80 18.65 5.06
N VAL A 238 10.11 19.06 6.14
CA VAL A 238 8.67 19.40 6.06
C VAL A 238 8.42 20.50 5.02
N ARG A 239 9.23 21.57 5.02
CA ARG A 239 9.11 22.64 4.02
C ARG A 239 9.29 22.11 2.60
N ARG A 240 10.33 21.31 2.36
CA ARG A 240 10.59 20.66 1.08
C ARG A 240 9.39 19.84 0.60
N LEU A 241 8.85 18.98 1.45
CA LEU A 241 7.71 18.11 1.13
C LEU A 241 6.44 18.91 0.79
N VAL A 242 6.20 20.03 1.49
CA VAL A 242 5.06 20.94 1.22
C VAL A 242 5.25 21.69 -0.09
N ASP A 243 6.42 22.32 -0.29
CA ASP A 243 6.70 23.17 -1.45
C ASP A 243 6.61 22.37 -2.76
N ASP A 244 7.15 21.15 -2.75
CA ASP A 244 7.15 20.25 -3.91
C ASP A 244 5.89 19.37 -4.00
N ARG A 245 5.03 19.42 -2.98
CA ARG A 245 3.83 18.57 -2.83
C ARG A 245 4.11 17.08 -2.96
N ILE A 246 5.21 16.62 -2.35
CA ILE A 246 5.56 15.20 -2.33
C ILE A 246 4.48 14.42 -1.56
N PRO A 247 3.84 13.41 -2.18
CA PRO A 247 2.87 12.57 -1.49
C PRO A 247 3.51 11.69 -0.44
N LEU A 248 2.85 11.54 0.71
CA LEU A 248 3.18 10.60 1.77
C LEU A 248 2.07 9.53 1.89
N THR A 249 2.37 8.28 1.55
CA THR A 249 1.41 7.16 1.64
C THR A 249 1.43 6.57 3.05
N VAL A 250 0.65 7.17 3.95
CA VAL A 250 0.67 6.83 5.39
C VAL A 250 -0.23 5.62 5.67
N CYS A 251 0.23 4.72 6.54
CA CYS A 251 -0.42 3.45 6.85
C CYS A 251 -0.71 3.33 8.37
N PRO A 252 -1.78 3.96 8.90
CA PRO A 252 -1.96 4.12 10.34
C PRO A 252 -2.06 2.80 11.12
N PHE A 253 -2.73 1.78 10.58
CA PHE A 253 -2.84 0.49 11.27
C PHE A 253 -1.50 -0.24 11.28
N SER A 254 -0.76 -0.20 10.17
CA SER A 254 0.62 -0.71 10.09
C SER A 254 1.51 -0.04 11.14
N ASN A 255 1.53 1.30 11.17
CA ASN A 255 2.37 2.04 12.09
C ASN A 255 2.05 1.76 13.58
N VAL A 256 0.80 1.41 13.91
CA VAL A 256 0.43 0.94 15.27
C VAL A 256 0.80 -0.53 15.49
N ALA A 257 0.54 -1.40 14.52
CA ALA A 257 0.86 -2.82 14.60
C ALA A 257 2.37 -3.03 14.85
N LEU A 258 3.20 -2.26 14.14
CA LEU A 258 4.66 -2.29 14.17
C LEU A 258 5.30 -1.38 15.23
N LYS A 259 4.50 -0.78 16.12
CA LYS A 259 4.94 0.03 17.27
C LYS A 259 5.67 1.35 16.93
N VAL A 260 5.53 1.84 15.70
CA VAL A 260 5.92 3.22 15.34
C VAL A 260 5.08 4.23 16.14
N PHE A 261 3.80 3.94 16.34
CA PHE A 261 2.93 4.60 17.31
C PHE A 261 2.34 3.56 18.27
N SER A 262 2.04 3.96 19.51
CA SER A 262 1.47 3.03 20.49
C SER A 262 -0.02 2.73 20.24
N GLN A 263 -0.75 3.72 19.73
CA GLN A 263 -2.18 3.66 19.42
C GLN A 263 -2.57 4.75 18.42
N LEU A 264 -3.72 4.58 17.75
CA LEU A 264 -4.15 5.50 16.68
C LEU A 264 -4.35 6.96 17.14
N SER A 265 -4.80 7.19 18.37
CA SER A 265 -5.01 8.56 18.89
C SER A 265 -3.71 9.34 19.11
N GLU A 266 -2.56 8.66 19.10
CA GLU A 266 -1.23 9.29 19.15
C GLU A 266 -0.60 9.48 17.76
N HIS A 267 -1.23 8.94 16.71
CA HIS A 267 -0.71 9.02 15.36
C HIS A 267 -0.60 10.48 14.90
N ASN A 268 0.49 10.80 14.21
CA ASN A 268 0.77 12.17 13.79
C ASN A 268 0.04 12.64 12.53
N LEU A 269 -0.91 11.89 11.97
CA LEU A 269 -1.50 12.17 10.65
C LEU A 269 -2.22 13.53 10.64
N GLY A 270 -2.96 13.84 11.70
CA GLY A 270 -3.59 15.16 11.85
C GLY A 270 -2.59 16.31 11.93
N ARG A 271 -1.37 16.07 12.43
CA ARG A 271 -0.27 17.06 12.43
C ARG A 271 0.32 17.21 11.03
N LEU A 272 0.49 16.11 10.30
CA LEU A 272 0.96 16.15 8.91
C LEU A 272 0.00 16.96 8.01
N LEU A 273 -1.31 16.71 8.10
CA LEU A 273 -2.33 17.47 7.37
C LEU A 273 -2.30 18.96 7.73
N LYS A 274 -2.23 19.29 9.03
CA LYS A 274 -2.14 20.69 9.49
C LYS A 274 -0.87 21.41 9.04
N ALA A 275 0.22 20.67 8.80
CA ALA A 275 1.45 21.20 8.25
C ALA A 275 1.39 21.47 6.74
N GLY A 276 0.29 21.08 6.06
CA GLY A 276 0.10 21.26 4.62
C GLY A 276 0.71 20.16 3.77
N LEU A 277 1.10 19.03 4.37
CA LEU A 277 1.67 17.89 3.65
C LEU A 277 0.59 17.16 2.83
N SER A 278 0.97 16.66 1.65
CA SER A 278 0.10 15.85 0.79
C SER A 278 0.04 14.41 1.31
N VAL A 279 -0.79 14.16 2.31
CA VAL A 279 -0.91 12.84 2.96
C VAL A 279 -2.08 12.05 2.40
N THR A 280 -1.92 10.73 2.28
CA THR A 280 -2.98 9.75 2.00
C THR A 280 -3.07 8.73 3.15
N ILE A 281 -4.16 7.96 3.21
CA ILE A 281 -4.27 6.79 4.10
C ILE A 281 -4.28 5.54 3.22
N ASN A 282 -3.53 4.52 3.65
CA ASN A 282 -3.38 3.24 2.96
C ASN A 282 -3.36 2.08 3.96
N SER A 283 -3.60 0.85 3.49
CA SER A 283 -3.73 -0.32 4.38
C SER A 283 -2.47 -1.18 4.51
N ASP A 284 -1.50 -1.03 3.62
CA ASP A 284 -0.20 -1.73 3.70
C ASP A 284 -0.36 -3.26 3.59
N ASP A 285 -0.30 -3.99 4.71
CA ASP A 285 -0.59 -5.43 4.82
C ASP A 285 -1.91 -5.69 5.56
N PRO A 286 -3.08 -5.47 4.92
CA PRO A 286 -4.36 -5.42 5.62
C PRO A 286 -4.77 -6.72 6.33
N ALA A 287 -4.34 -7.88 5.80
CA ALA A 287 -4.62 -9.17 6.42
C ALA A 287 -3.86 -9.34 7.74
N TYR A 288 -2.73 -8.65 7.91
CA TYR A 288 -1.84 -8.73 9.06
C TYR A 288 -2.12 -7.63 10.08
N PHE A 289 -2.51 -6.42 9.63
CA PHE A 289 -2.70 -5.25 10.50
C PHE A 289 -4.16 -5.01 10.93
N GLY A 290 -5.06 -5.93 10.60
CA GLY A 290 -6.40 -6.00 11.17
C GLY A 290 -7.43 -5.07 10.50
N GLY A 291 -7.16 -4.58 9.29
CA GLY A 291 -8.10 -3.75 8.54
C GLY A 291 -7.60 -3.35 7.17
N TYR A 292 -8.52 -3.25 6.20
CA TYR A 292 -8.26 -2.72 4.87
C TYR A 292 -8.44 -1.19 4.87
N LEU A 293 -8.51 -0.56 3.70
CA LEU A 293 -8.51 0.89 3.56
C LEU A 293 -9.68 1.56 4.29
N SER A 294 -10.90 1.04 4.17
CA SER A 294 -12.06 1.61 4.87
C SER A 294 -11.88 1.57 6.39
N GLU A 295 -11.38 0.46 6.94
CA GLU A 295 -11.11 0.35 8.38
C GLU A 295 -10.02 1.33 8.83
N ASN A 296 -8.95 1.49 8.04
CA ASN A 296 -7.88 2.46 8.29
C ASN A 296 -8.43 3.89 8.30
N LEU A 297 -9.24 4.27 7.32
CA LEU A 297 -9.90 5.58 7.28
C LEU A 297 -10.82 5.79 8.49
N ILE A 298 -11.74 4.87 8.75
CA ILE A 298 -12.72 5.01 9.85
C ILE A 298 -12.02 5.10 11.21
N GLY A 299 -11.11 4.17 11.48
CA GLY A 299 -10.39 4.09 12.75
C GLY A 299 -9.52 5.32 12.98
N THR A 300 -8.78 5.76 11.96
CA THR A 300 -7.88 6.92 12.06
C THR A 300 -8.65 8.22 12.19
N LEU A 301 -9.65 8.45 11.35
CA LEU A 301 -10.43 9.68 11.40
C LEU A 301 -11.15 9.82 12.75
N SER A 302 -11.74 8.74 13.26
CA SER A 302 -12.41 8.73 14.56
C SER A 302 -11.43 8.95 15.72
N SER A 303 -10.23 8.37 15.67
CA SER A 303 -9.23 8.47 16.75
C SER A 303 -8.55 9.83 16.83
N LEU A 304 -8.57 10.59 15.73
CA LEU A 304 -7.90 11.90 15.60
C LEU A 304 -8.90 13.06 15.49
N ASP A 305 -10.19 12.81 15.73
CA ASP A 305 -11.29 13.78 15.59
C ASP A 305 -11.32 14.47 14.22
N LEU A 306 -10.97 13.73 13.16
CA LEU A 306 -11.02 14.20 11.78
C LEU A 306 -12.40 13.98 11.17
N THR A 307 -12.72 14.78 10.17
CA THR A 307 -14.06 14.91 9.59
C THR A 307 -14.19 14.20 8.25
N ALA A 308 -15.43 14.11 7.76
CA ALA A 308 -15.70 13.68 6.39
C ALA A 308 -15.03 14.58 5.32
N GLN A 309 -14.79 15.86 5.63
CA GLN A 309 -14.04 16.75 4.72
C GLN A 309 -12.55 16.41 4.69
N ASP A 310 -11.99 16.00 5.82
CA ASP A 310 -10.61 15.49 5.87
C ASP A 310 -10.48 14.18 5.08
N ALA A 311 -11.48 13.29 5.16
CA ALA A 311 -11.53 12.09 4.33
C ALA A 311 -11.52 12.41 2.82
N LEU A 312 -12.33 13.39 2.38
CA LEU A 312 -12.32 13.84 0.98
C LEU A 312 -10.98 14.45 0.57
N LEU A 313 -10.32 15.19 1.46
CA LEU A 313 -8.99 15.75 1.20
C LEU A 313 -7.94 14.65 1.03
N LEU A 314 -7.94 13.65 1.92
CA LEU A 314 -7.04 12.50 1.84
C LEU A 314 -7.20 11.75 0.50
N GLU A 315 -8.44 11.49 0.07
CA GLU A 315 -8.70 10.84 -1.22
C GLU A 315 -8.33 11.72 -2.42
N ARG A 316 -8.48 13.05 -2.33
CA ARG A 316 -8.00 13.95 -3.39
C ARG A 316 -6.48 13.92 -3.51
N ASN A 317 -5.77 13.88 -2.39
CA ASN A 317 -4.32 13.70 -2.38
C ASN A 317 -3.96 12.36 -3.03
N ALA A 318 -4.71 11.30 -2.74
CA ALA A 318 -4.50 9.97 -3.33
C ALA A 318 -4.71 9.97 -4.85
N VAL A 319 -5.78 10.60 -5.34
CA VAL A 319 -5.99 10.75 -6.80
C VAL A 319 -4.87 11.57 -7.47
N ALA A 320 -4.39 12.63 -6.81
CA ALA A 320 -3.29 13.44 -7.34
C ALA A 320 -1.98 12.64 -7.44
N ALA A 321 -1.71 11.81 -6.43
CA ALA A 321 -0.51 10.98 -6.31
C ALA A 321 -0.54 9.69 -7.15
N ALA A 322 -1.69 9.31 -7.70
CA ALA A 322 -1.85 8.07 -8.44
C ALA A 322 -1.03 8.00 -9.75
N PHE A 323 -0.47 6.85 -10.06
CA PHE A 323 0.15 6.48 -11.34
C PHE A 323 -0.92 5.94 -12.29
N CYS A 324 -1.79 6.85 -12.74
CA CYS A 324 -2.74 6.60 -13.82
C CYS A 324 -2.81 7.81 -14.76
N THR A 325 -3.48 7.63 -15.90
CA THR A 325 -3.61 8.69 -16.89
C THR A 325 -4.37 9.91 -16.33
N ASP A 326 -4.07 11.11 -16.84
CA ASP A 326 -4.79 12.33 -16.45
C ASP A 326 -6.31 12.20 -16.65
N GLN A 327 -6.73 11.50 -17.70
CA GLN A 327 -8.13 11.20 -17.95
C GLN A 327 -8.74 10.36 -16.82
N ARG A 328 -8.00 9.36 -16.32
CA ARG A 328 -8.44 8.53 -15.20
C ARG A 328 -8.48 9.35 -13.90
N LYS A 329 -7.45 10.16 -13.61
CA LYS A 329 -7.46 11.09 -12.47
C LYS A 329 -8.67 12.02 -12.48
N GLN A 330 -8.98 12.63 -13.63
CA GLN A 330 -10.17 13.48 -13.78
C GLN A 330 -11.47 12.71 -13.54
N SER A 331 -11.56 11.45 -13.94
CA SER A 331 -12.73 10.61 -13.65
C SER A 331 -12.87 10.36 -12.15
N LEU A 332 -11.78 9.98 -11.48
CA LEU A 332 -11.78 9.72 -10.04
C LEU A 332 -12.13 10.99 -9.23
N LEU A 333 -11.60 12.16 -9.63
CA LEU A 333 -11.96 13.44 -9.01
C LEU A 333 -13.45 13.76 -9.17
N ARG A 334 -14.04 13.48 -10.34
CA ARG A 334 -15.49 13.68 -10.55
C ARG A 334 -16.33 12.77 -9.64
N ASP A 335 -15.93 11.52 -9.46
CA ASP A 335 -16.63 10.59 -8.55
C ASP A 335 -16.60 11.13 -7.11
N LEU A 336 -15.44 11.63 -6.66
CA LEU A 336 -15.28 12.29 -5.35
C LEU A 336 -16.10 13.57 -5.23
N ASP A 337 -16.10 14.44 -6.24
CA ASP A 337 -16.88 15.69 -6.27
C ASP A 337 -18.39 15.40 -6.17
N GLN A 338 -18.87 14.46 -6.97
CA GLN A 338 -20.27 14.06 -6.98
C GLN A 338 -20.69 13.47 -5.63
N TYR A 339 -19.84 12.62 -5.05
CA TYR A 339 -20.08 12.08 -3.73
C TYR A 339 -20.13 13.18 -2.66
N GLY A 340 -19.12 14.06 -2.61
CA GLY A 340 -19.05 15.16 -1.66
C GLY A 340 -20.27 16.10 -1.71
N VAL A 341 -20.73 16.46 -2.92
CA VAL A 341 -21.94 17.28 -3.10
C VAL A 341 -23.21 16.53 -2.65
N SER A 342 -23.30 15.23 -2.91
CA SER A 342 -24.48 14.43 -2.50
C SER A 342 -24.66 14.39 -0.99
N GLN A 343 -23.56 14.44 -0.23
CA GLN A 343 -23.58 14.36 1.24
C GLN A 343 -23.80 15.73 1.91
N GLN A 344 -23.59 16.84 1.22
CA GLN A 344 -23.93 18.19 1.73
C GLN A 344 -25.42 18.51 1.64
N ASN A 345 -26.16 17.76 0.80
CA ASN A 345 -27.60 17.94 0.56
C ASN A 345 -28.48 17.01 1.43
N LEU A 346 -27.87 16.26 2.37
CA LEU A 346 -28.51 15.34 3.32
C LEU A 346 -28.36 15.86 4.76
#